data_AF-A0AAV8WA40-F1
#
_entry.id   AF-A0AAV8WA40-F1
#
_cell.length_a   1.000
_cell.length_b   1.000
_cell.length_c   1.000
_cell.angle_alpha   90.00
_cell.angle_beta   90.00
_cell.angle_gamma   90.00
#
_symmetry.space_group_name_H-M   'P 1'
#
loop_
_entity.id
_entity.type
_entity.pdbx_description
1 polymer ?
#
loop_
_entity_poly.entity_id
_entity_poly.type
_entity_poly.pdbx_seq_one_letter_code
_entity_poly.pdbx_strand_id
1 'polypeptide(L)'
;MVLSERQRIEILILFGYGDKIRSQAEVCALFNAKYPENQISQGTKNTVQYTDLHRTGRAPALNEEKKLDIALELLENPHTLTVSLSRNHDAPRTTIRRFLKQE
;
A
#
# COMPACT_ATOMS: atom_id res chain seq x y z
N MET A 1 14.13 5.60 6.66
CA MET A 1 14.61 6.64 5.71
C MET A 1 13.88 6.44 4.39
N VAL A 2 13.32 7.49 3.81
CA VAL A 2 12.66 7.42 2.50
C VAL A 2 13.70 7.81 1.45
N LEU A 3 14.12 6.85 0.63
CA LEU A 3 15.01 7.11 -0.50
C LEU A 3 14.22 7.85 -1.57
N SER A 4 14.80 8.93 -2.11
CA SER A 4 14.29 9.58 -3.31
C SER A 4 14.37 8.63 -4.51
N GLU A 5 13.53 8.87 -5.52
CA GLU A 5 13.54 8.07 -6.76
C GLU A 5 14.93 8.03 -7.39
N ARG A 6 15.62 9.17 -7.47
CA ARG A 6 16.99 9.27 -7.99
C ARG A 6 17.96 8.35 -7.23
N GLN A 7 17.89 8.34 -5.89
CA GLN A 7 18.74 7.47 -5.07
C GLN A 7 18.41 5.99 -5.28
N ARG A 8 17.12 5.64 -5.46
CA ARG A 8 16.69 4.27 -5.78
C ARG A 8 17.25 3.80 -7.13
N ILE A 9 17.19 4.66 -8.15
CA ILE A 9 17.76 4.40 -9.47
C ILE A 9 19.26 4.20 -9.38
N GLU A 10 19.95 5.07 -8.64
CA GLU A 10 21.40 4.98 -8.46
C GLU A 10 21.81 3.68 -7.76
N ILE A 11 21.07 3.25 -6.74
CA ILE A 11 21.30 1.95 -6.10
C ILE A 11 21.15 0.80 -7.11
N LEU A 12 20.14 0.84 -7.99
CA LEU A 12 19.96 -0.19 -9.04
C LEU A 12 21.09 -0.20 -10.05
N ILE A 13 21.61 0.96 -10.44
CA ILE A 13 22.79 1.09 -11.31
C ILE A 13 24.01 0.49 -10.61
N LEU A 14 24.22 0.79 -9.32
CA LEU A 14 25.32 0.25 -8.53
C LEU A 14 25.24 -1.27 -8.40
N PHE A 15 24.03 -1.82 -8.25
CA PHE A 15 23.81 -3.27 -8.30
C PHE A 15 24.12 -3.88 -9.67
N GLY A 16 24.16 -3.09 -10.74
CA GLY A 16 24.38 -3.58 -12.10
C GLY A 16 23.12 -4.19 -12.71
N TYR A 17 21.95 -3.61 -12.42
CA TYR A 17 20.61 -3.91 -12.95
C TYR A 17 20.46 -5.17 -13.83
N GLY A 18 19.71 -6.17 -13.35
CA GLY A 18 19.50 -7.44 -14.05
C GLY A 18 20.44 -8.54 -13.53
N ASP A 19 21.75 -8.35 -13.72
CA ASP A 19 22.75 -9.38 -13.43
C ASP A 19 23.25 -9.37 -11.98
N LYS A 20 22.93 -8.32 -11.21
CA LYS A 20 23.33 -8.15 -9.80
C LYS A 20 24.84 -8.35 -9.59
N ILE A 21 25.63 -7.69 -10.42
CA ILE A 21 27.09 -7.83 -10.53
C ILE A 21 27.79 -7.51 -9.19
N ARG A 22 27.24 -6.60 -8.38
CA ARG A 22 27.80 -6.22 -7.08
C ARG A 22 27.00 -6.81 -5.93
N SER A 23 27.72 -7.23 -4.89
CA SER A 23 27.10 -7.65 -3.64
C SER A 23 26.44 -6.46 -2.93
N GLN A 24 25.45 -6.75 -2.11
CA GLN A 24 24.74 -5.72 -1.36
C GLN A 24 25.65 -4.94 -0.39
N ALA A 25 26.66 -5.61 0.18
CA ALA A 25 27.63 -4.99 1.06
C ALA A 25 28.43 -3.91 0.33
N GLU A 26 28.87 -4.22 -0.88
CA GLU A 26 29.62 -3.29 -1.74
C GLU A 26 28.74 -2.11 -2.16
N VAL A 27 27.49 -2.35 -2.54
CA VAL A 27 26.57 -1.27 -2.92
C VAL A 27 26.29 -0.34 -1.74
N CYS A 28 26.09 -0.89 -0.52
CA CYS A 28 25.92 -0.06 0.68
C CYS A 28 27.18 0.74 0.98
N ALA A 29 28.37 0.14 0.87
CA ALA A 29 29.63 0.85 1.09
C ALA A 29 29.81 2.00 0.09
N LEU A 30 29.59 1.75 -1.21
CA LEU A 30 29.71 2.76 -2.27
C LEU A 30 28.68 3.88 -2.12
N PHE A 31 27.43 3.52 -1.81
CA PHE A 31 26.37 4.50 -1.63
C PHE A 31 26.59 5.36 -0.37
N ASN A 32 26.95 4.74 0.75
CA ASN A 32 27.19 5.45 2.02
C ASN A 32 28.46 6.30 1.97
N ALA A 33 29.45 5.92 1.16
CA ALA A 33 30.63 6.75 0.90
C ALA A 33 30.26 8.02 0.10
N LYS A 34 29.28 7.93 -0.80
CA LYS A 34 28.81 9.04 -1.63
C LYS A 34 27.80 9.95 -0.91
N TYR A 35 26.96 9.38 -0.06
CA TYR A 35 25.91 10.07 0.69
C TYR A 35 26.07 9.79 2.20
N PRO A 36 27.08 10.39 2.86
CA PRO A 36 27.34 10.15 4.29
C PRO A 36 26.18 10.59 5.19
N GLU A 37 25.38 11.57 4.75
CA GLU A 37 24.19 12.07 5.45
C GLU A 37 22.96 11.15 5.33
N ASN A 38 22.94 10.24 4.35
CA ASN A 38 21.79 9.43 3.98
C ASN A 38 22.18 7.96 3.82
N GLN A 39 22.64 7.34 4.91
CA GLN A 39 23.16 5.97 4.87
C GLN A 39 22.06 4.91 4.71
N ILE A 40 22.32 3.94 3.86
CA ILE A 40 21.51 2.74 3.67
C ILE A 40 22.13 1.55 4.40
N SER A 41 21.28 0.68 4.94
CA SER A 41 21.70 -0.59 5.55
C SER A 41 21.45 -1.76 4.60
N GLN A 42 22.06 -2.92 4.89
CA GLN A 42 21.79 -4.14 4.12
C GLN A 42 20.35 -4.66 4.28
N GLY A 43 19.54 -4.10 5.17
CA GLY A 43 18.10 -4.38 5.26
C GLY A 43 17.25 -3.65 4.21
N THR A 44 17.81 -2.68 3.48
CA THR A 44 17.07 -1.79 2.54
C THR A 44 16.59 -2.51 1.26
N LYS A 45 16.74 -3.84 1.19
CA LYS A 45 16.43 -4.73 0.06
C LYS A 45 15.02 -4.55 -0.53
N ASN A 46 14.04 -4.17 0.29
CA ASN A 46 12.63 -4.19 -0.10
C ASN A 46 12.09 -2.86 -0.63
N THR A 47 12.89 -1.78 -0.66
CA THR A 47 12.36 -0.43 -1.01
C THR A 47 12.74 0.02 -2.42
N VAL A 48 13.55 -0.77 -3.13
CA VAL A 48 14.02 -0.45 -4.49
C VAL A 48 13.32 -1.33 -5.54
N GLN A 49 12.14 -1.86 -5.21
CA GLN A 49 11.22 -2.32 -6.25
C GLN A 49 10.62 -1.09 -6.89
N TYR A 50 10.70 -1.02 -8.22
CA TYR A 50 10.33 0.12 -9.08
C TYR A 50 8.81 0.40 -9.13
N THR A 51 8.07 -0.16 -8.19
CA THR A 51 6.63 -0.02 -8.12
C THR A 51 6.32 0.54 -6.75
N ASP A 52 5.76 1.75 -6.74
CA ASP A 52 4.79 2.15 -5.72
C ASP A 52 3.56 1.23 -5.87
N LEU A 53 3.76 -0.09 -5.70
CA LEU A 53 2.71 -1.00 -5.35
C LEU A 53 2.12 -0.38 -4.10
N HIS A 54 0.95 0.24 -4.26
CA HIS A 54 0.16 0.74 -3.16
C HIS A 54 0.22 -0.35 -2.12
N ARG A 55 0.88 -0.07 -0.99
CA ARG A 55 0.99 -1.03 0.11
C ARG A 55 -0.43 -1.55 0.29
N THR A 56 -0.64 -2.82 -0.01
CA THR A 56 -1.94 -3.45 0.16
C THR A 56 -2.20 -3.33 1.65
N GLY A 57 -3.00 -2.34 2.01
CA GLY A 57 -3.38 -2.13 3.39
C GLY A 57 -4.12 -3.35 3.88
N ARG A 58 -4.54 -3.31 5.15
CA ARG A 58 -5.52 -4.27 5.66
C ARG A 58 -6.67 -4.39 4.66
N ALA A 59 -7.01 -5.62 4.28
CA ALA A 59 -8.10 -5.90 3.37
C ALA A 59 -9.36 -5.10 3.78
N PRO A 60 -10.08 -4.51 2.82
CA PRO A 60 -11.26 -3.73 3.14
C PRO A 60 -12.25 -4.59 3.91
N ALA A 61 -12.86 -4.03 4.95
CA ALA A 61 -13.82 -4.76 5.78
C ALA A 61 -15.14 -5.07 5.05
N LEU A 62 -15.31 -4.57 3.82
CA LEU A 62 -16.48 -4.78 2.98
C LEU A 62 -15.98 -5.14 1.57
N ASN A 63 -16.41 -6.30 1.08
CA ASN A 63 -16.14 -6.75 -0.28
C ASN A 63 -17.02 -5.95 -1.27
N GLU A 64 -16.63 -5.91 -2.54
CA GLU A 64 -17.37 -5.16 -3.57
C GLU A 64 -18.81 -5.65 -3.74
N GLU A 65 -19.05 -6.97 -3.65
CA GLU A 65 -20.40 -7.55 -3.68
C GLU A 65 -21.30 -6.98 -2.58
N LYS A 66 -20.81 -6.98 -1.34
CA LYS A 66 -21.55 -6.44 -0.20
C LYS A 66 -21.80 -4.92 -0.33
N LYS A 67 -20.90 -4.18 -0.98
CA LYS A 67 -21.11 -2.74 -1.21
C LYS A 67 -22.25 -2.53 -2.18
N LEU A 68 -22.29 -3.33 -3.26
CA LEU A 68 -23.33 -3.27 -4.27
C LEU A 68 -24.70 -3.61 -3.65
N ASP A 69 -24.77 -4.69 -2.87
CA ASP A 69 -26.03 -5.10 -2.23
C ASP A 69 -26.57 -4.03 -1.27
N ILE A 70 -25.69 -3.41 -0.46
CA ILE A 70 -26.08 -2.29 0.42
C ILE A 70 -26.58 -1.09 -0.38
N ALA A 71 -25.92 -0.77 -1.50
CA ALA A 71 -26.32 0.35 -2.36
C ALA A 71 -27.69 0.09 -3.03
N LEU A 72 -27.94 -1.14 -3.47
CA LEU A 72 -29.23 -1.55 -4.03
C LEU A 72 -30.35 -1.51 -2.98
N GLU A 73 -30.11 -2.01 -1.77
CA GLU A 73 -31.11 -1.95 -0.69
C GLU A 73 -31.47 -0.51 -0.30
N LEU A 74 -30.50 0.41 -0.34
CA LEU A 74 -30.76 1.83 -0.11
C LEU A 74 -31.48 2.52 -1.28
N LEU A 75 -31.22 2.08 -2.51
CA LEU A 75 -31.93 2.57 -3.68
C LEU A 75 -33.42 2.15 -3.63
N GLU A 76 -33.67 0.90 -3.23
CA GLU A 76 -35.02 0.36 -3.06
C GLU A 76 -35.75 0.95 -1.84
N ASN A 77 -35.03 1.19 -0.74
CA ASN A 77 -35.57 1.79 0.47
C ASN A 77 -34.58 2.80 1.11
N PRO A 78 -34.70 4.09 0.76
CA PRO A 78 -33.80 5.14 1.25
C PRO A 78 -33.85 5.40 2.76
N HIS A 79 -34.92 4.97 3.43
CA HIS A 79 -35.12 5.17 4.86
C HIS A 79 -34.56 4.01 5.71
N THR A 80 -33.88 3.05 5.08
CA THR A 80 -33.30 1.91 5.78
C THR A 80 -32.25 2.36 6.79
N LEU A 81 -32.45 1.94 8.04
CA LEU A 81 -31.52 2.27 9.11
C LEU A 81 -30.20 1.51 8.94
N THR A 82 -29.08 2.19 9.19
CA THR A 82 -27.73 1.57 9.22
C THR A 82 -27.61 0.37 10.17
N VAL A 83 -28.49 0.25 11.16
CA VAL A 83 -28.57 -0.92 12.06
C VAL A 83 -29.14 -2.13 11.34
N SER A 84 -30.15 -1.93 10.49
CA SER A 84 -30.75 -2.99 9.67
C SER A 84 -29.74 -3.50 8.63
N LEU A 85 -29.07 -2.58 7.91
CA LEU A 85 -28.01 -2.93 6.95
C LEU A 85 -26.87 -3.73 7.60
N SER A 86 -26.50 -3.38 8.84
CA SER A 86 -25.47 -4.10 9.60
C SER A 86 -25.85 -5.56 9.88
N ARG A 87 -27.14 -5.81 10.16
CA ARG A 87 -27.65 -7.16 10.40
C ARG A 87 -27.82 -7.94 9.10
N ASN A 88 -28.35 -7.30 8.05
CA ASN A 88 -28.64 -7.94 6.77
C ASN A 88 -27.36 -8.40 6.05
N HIS A 89 -26.30 -7.59 6.11
CA HIS A 89 -25.06 -7.83 5.35
C HIS A 89 -23.89 -8.36 6.20
N ASP A 90 -24.16 -8.70 7.46
CA ASP A 90 -23.16 -9.12 8.46
C ASP A 90 -21.88 -8.27 8.38
N ALA A 91 -22.07 -6.97 8.53
CA ALA A 91 -21.01 -5.97 8.40
C ALA A 91 -21.07 -4.98 9.55
N PRO A 92 -19.91 -4.56 10.13
CA PRO A 92 -19.90 -3.59 11.20
C PRO A 92 -20.56 -2.28 10.78
N ARG A 93 -21.45 -1.76 11.63
CA ARG A 93 -22.14 -0.48 11.39
C ARG A 93 -21.19 0.68 11.08
N THR A 94 -20.00 0.68 11.68
CA THR A 94 -18.94 1.67 11.42
C THR A 94 -18.41 1.59 9.99
N THR A 95 -18.22 0.39 9.46
CA THR A 95 -17.81 0.14 8.07
C THR A 95 -18.87 0.61 7.10
N ILE A 96 -20.15 0.26 7.34
CA ILE A 96 -21.28 0.69 6.51
C ILE A 96 -21.37 2.22 6.49
N ARG A 97 -21.33 2.87 7.66
CA ARG A 97 -21.34 4.34 7.74
C ARG A 97 -20.15 4.98 7.01
N ARG A 98 -18.98 4.35 7.03
CA ARG A 98 -17.81 4.86 6.31
C ARG A 98 -18.01 4.73 4.81
N PHE A 99 -18.48 3.57 4.35
CA PHE A 99 -18.82 3.31 2.96
C PHE A 99 -19.84 4.35 2.43
N LEU A 100 -20.97 4.53 3.11
CA LEU A 100 -22.02 5.48 2.72
C LEU A 100 -21.63 6.96 2.78
N LYS A 101 -20.46 7.28 3.34
CA LYS A 101 -19.90 8.64 3.37
C LYS A 101 -18.78 8.85 2.35
N GLN A 102 -18.23 7.76 1.82
CA GLN A 102 -17.13 7.77 0.85
C GLN A 102 -17.66 7.85 -0.58
N GLU A 103 -18.87 7.33 -0.82
CA GLU A 103 -19.73 7.69 -1.95
C GLU A 103 -20.41 9.03 -1.69
#